data_AF-A0A959L6I6-F1
#
_entry.id   AF-A0A959L6I6-F1
#
_cell.length_a   1.000
_cell.length_b   1.000
_cell.length_c   1.000
_cell.angle_alpha   90.00
_cell.angle_beta   90.00
_cell.angle_gamma   90.00
#
_symmetry.space_group_name_H-M   'P 1'
#
loop_
_entity.id
_entity.type
_entity.pdbx_description
1 polymer ?
#
loop_
_entity_poly.entity_id
_entity_poly.type
_entity_poly.pdbx_seq_one_letter_code
_entity_poly.pdbx_strand_id
1 'polypeptide(L)'
;MSTLGNISNQICAYPYKLIWAAIPVILAFAFFGMNDSIDLILHDTYLVIGIFHVGVSISFLLFLLGGIYWQLRNRNMTCWLTVLHVLITLFTLIPTMVLLMVCAKVPLIADGWLMVLIVLFFIGIFSQFALVWNIFQSRANF
;
A
#
# COMPACT_ATOMS: atom_id res chain seq x y z
N MET A 1 -21.81 -10.89 18.52
CA MET A 1 -21.14 -10.14 17.45
C MET A 1 -19.74 -10.72 17.31
N SER A 2 -19.37 -11.27 16.14
CA SER A 2 -18.05 -11.92 15.98
C SER A 2 -16.94 -10.87 16.05
N THR A 3 -15.76 -11.27 16.53
CA THR A 3 -14.56 -10.41 16.61
C THR A 3 -14.20 -9.76 15.28
N LEU A 4 -14.40 -10.48 14.17
CA LEU A 4 -14.22 -9.97 12.81
C LEU A 4 -15.16 -8.81 12.45
N GLY A 5 -16.42 -8.85 12.90
CA GLY A 5 -17.38 -7.77 12.68
C GLY A 5 -17.01 -6.48 13.42
N ASN A 6 -16.34 -6.59 14.57
CA ASN A 6 -15.87 -5.41 15.30
C ASN A 6 -14.69 -4.72 14.60
N ILE A 7 -13.76 -5.49 14.04
CA ILE A 7 -12.60 -4.95 13.32
C ILE A 7 -13.04 -4.25 12.03
N SER A 8 -13.92 -4.86 11.24
CA SER A 8 -14.43 -4.25 10.01
C SER A 8 -15.14 -2.93 10.28
N ASN A 9 -15.96 -2.87 11.34
CA ASN A 9 -16.65 -1.65 11.74
C ASN A 9 -15.69 -0.51 12.10
N GLN A 10 -14.58 -0.81 12.77
CA GLN A 10 -13.55 0.20 13.09
C GLN A 10 -12.85 0.73 11.83
N ILE A 11 -12.52 -0.16 10.89
CA ILE A 11 -11.91 0.21 9.61
C ILE A 11 -12.86 1.11 8.80
N CYS A 12 -14.16 0.80 8.80
CA CYS A 12 -15.16 1.61 8.11
C CYS A 12 -15.35 2.99 8.73
N ALA A 13 -15.30 3.07 10.06
CA ALA A 13 -15.48 4.33 10.76
C ALA A 13 -14.30 5.30 10.54
N TYR A 14 -13.07 4.79 10.54
CA TYR A 14 -11.87 5.62 10.44
C TYR A 14 -10.77 4.99 9.55
N PRO A 15 -11.02 4.79 8.25
CA PRO A 15 -10.08 4.11 7.35
C PRO A 15 -8.74 4.85 7.23
N TYR A 16 -8.77 6.19 7.25
CA TYR A 16 -7.59 7.04 7.20
C TYR A 16 -6.62 6.78 8.38
N LYS A 17 -7.13 6.43 9.56
CA LYS A 17 -6.27 6.16 10.74
C LYS A 17 -5.41 4.93 10.50
N LEU A 18 -5.98 3.86 9.95
CA LEU A 18 -5.25 2.63 9.70
C LEU A 18 -4.22 2.81 8.57
N ILE A 19 -4.61 3.52 7.50
CA ILE A 19 -3.68 3.87 6.40
C ILE A 19 -2.50 4.71 6.93
N TRP A 20 -2.76 5.74 7.72
CA TRP A 20 -1.70 6.59 8.27
C TRP A 20 -0.87 5.89 9.35
N ALA A 21 -1.43 4.95 10.10
CA ALA A 21 -0.67 4.13 11.04
C ALA A 21 0.38 3.25 10.34
N ALA A 22 0.18 2.91 9.05
CA ALA A 22 1.17 2.19 8.27
C ALA A 22 2.36 3.06 7.82
N ILE A 23 2.21 4.39 7.78
CA ILE A 23 3.31 5.31 7.41
C ILE A 23 4.54 5.14 8.30
N PRO A 24 4.46 5.25 9.64
CA PRO A 24 5.64 5.06 10.49
C PRO A 24 6.25 3.66 10.34
N VAL A 25 5.45 2.64 10.03
CA VAL A 25 5.93 1.28 9.78
C VAL A 25 6.76 1.23 8.49
N ILE A 26 6.25 1.78 7.40
CA ILE A 26 6.97 1.85 6.11
C ILE A 26 8.24 2.69 6.25
N LEU A 27 8.17 3.84 6.93
CA LEU A 27 9.33 4.69 7.16
C LEU A 27 10.39 3.98 8.01
N ALA A 28 10.00 3.25 9.05
CA ALA A 28 10.94 2.46 9.86
C ALA A 28 11.70 1.45 8.98
N PHE A 29 11.00 0.71 8.12
CA PHE A 29 11.64 -0.18 7.14
C PHE A 29 12.57 0.59 6.19
N ALA A 30 12.17 1.77 5.72
CA ALA A 30 12.97 2.60 4.83
C ALA A 30 14.27 3.07 5.47
N PHE A 31 14.21 3.45 6.75
CA PHE A 31 15.39 3.83 7.54
C PHE A 31 16.34 2.65 7.75
N PHE A 32 15.82 1.44 8.02
CA PHE A 32 16.67 0.25 8.17
C PHE A 32 17.35 -0.16 6.86
N GLY A 33 16.71 0.07 5.72
CA GLY A 33 17.27 -0.16 4.39
C GLY A 33 17.93 1.07 3.77
N MET A 34 18.26 2.12 4.53
CA MET A 34 18.64 3.41 3.95
C MET A 34 19.89 3.34 3.06
N ASN A 35 20.81 2.42 3.37
CA ASN A 35 22.04 2.19 2.61
C ASN A 35 21.92 1.05 1.60
N ASP A 36 20.75 0.41 1.52
CA ASP A 36 20.49 -0.71 0.63
C ASP A 36 19.91 -0.19 -0.69
N SER A 37 20.31 -0.81 -1.80
CA SER A 37 19.79 -0.55 -3.13
C SER A 37 19.42 -1.83 -3.84
N ILE A 38 18.48 -1.72 -4.78
CA ILE A 38 18.16 -2.78 -5.70
C ILE A 38 18.72 -2.40 -7.06
N ASP A 39 19.50 -3.32 -7.62
CA ASP A 39 20.07 -3.19 -8.95
C ASP A 39 19.21 -3.96 -9.94
N LEU A 40 18.55 -3.23 -10.85
CA LEU A 40 17.76 -3.79 -11.94
C LEU A 40 18.56 -3.70 -13.24
N ILE A 41 18.92 -4.86 -13.78
CA ILE A 41 19.58 -4.97 -15.08
C ILE A 41 18.49 -5.03 -16.16
N LEU A 42 18.27 -3.91 -16.85
CA LEU A 42 17.32 -3.78 -17.94
C LEU A 42 18.10 -3.73 -19.26
N HIS A 43 18.31 -4.91 -19.85
CA HIS A 43 19.17 -5.09 -21.04
C HIS A 43 20.54 -4.43 -20.81
N ASP A 44 20.83 -3.31 -21.48
CA ASP A 44 22.11 -2.60 -21.41
C ASP A 44 22.12 -1.43 -20.40
N THR A 45 21.03 -1.26 -19.64
CA THR A 45 20.91 -0.19 -18.64
C THR A 45 20.85 -0.74 -17.21
N TYR A 46 21.63 -0.12 -16.33
CA TYR A 46 21.62 -0.39 -14.90
C TYR A 46 20.77 0.66 -14.19
N LEU A 47 19.63 0.25 -13.66
CA LEU A 47 18.78 1.10 -12.82
C LEU A 47 19.00 0.74 -11.36
N VAL A 48 19.56 1.67 -10.59
CA VAL A 48 19.78 1.52 -9.15
C VAL A 48 18.67 2.25 -8.41
N ILE A 49 17.89 1.51 -7.62
CA ILE A 49 16.77 2.06 -6.84
C ILE A 49 17.13 1.93 -5.35
N GLY A 50 17.33 3.07 -4.68
CA GLY A 50 17.56 3.09 -3.24
C GLY A 50 16.27 2.78 -2.45
N ILE A 51 16.35 1.87 -1.49
CA ILE A 51 15.20 1.43 -0.68
C ILE A 51 14.57 2.59 0.09
N PHE A 52 15.38 3.55 0.55
CA PHE A 52 14.89 4.75 1.23
C PHE A 52 13.91 5.55 0.37
N HIS A 53 14.26 5.81 -0.90
CA HIS A 53 13.42 6.58 -1.82
C HIS A 53 12.08 5.89 -2.08
N VAL A 54 12.09 4.55 -2.18
CA VAL A 54 10.86 3.77 -2.35
C VAL A 54 9.98 3.88 -1.10
N GLY A 55 10.56 3.71 0.09
CA GLY A 55 9.82 3.83 1.35
C GLY A 55 9.20 5.21 1.56
N VAL A 56 9.92 6.29 1.23
CA VAL A 56 9.39 7.66 1.26
C VAL A 56 8.25 7.82 0.25
N SER A 57 8.40 7.26 -0.96
CA SER A 57 7.36 7.32 -2.00
C SER A 57 6.08 6.58 -1.60
N ILE A 58 6.21 5.37 -1.04
CA ILE A 58 5.08 4.60 -0.49
C ILE A 58 4.40 5.36 0.66
N SER A 59 5.20 5.97 1.55
CA SER A 59 4.68 6.76 2.66
C SER A 59 3.90 7.98 2.18
N PHE A 60 4.38 8.66 1.14
CA PHE A 60 3.68 9.77 0.51
C PHE A 60 2.37 9.31 -0.14
N LEU A 61 2.36 8.17 -0.83
CA LEU A 61 1.15 7.58 -1.38
C LEU A 61 0.12 7.25 -0.28
N LEU A 62 0.53 6.61 0.81
CA LEU A 62 -0.34 6.33 1.97
C LEU A 62 -0.87 7.61 2.59
N PHE A 63 -0.05 8.66 2.67
CA PHE A 63 -0.49 9.97 3.15
C PHE A 63 -1.63 10.53 2.28
N LEU A 64 -1.48 10.50 0.95
CA LEU A 64 -2.51 10.94 0.01
C LEU A 64 -3.79 10.10 0.10
N LEU A 65 -3.68 8.76 0.13
CA LEU A 65 -4.83 7.86 0.23
C LEU A 65 -5.59 8.06 1.56
N GLY A 66 -4.86 8.18 2.67
CA GLY A 66 -5.46 8.49 3.97
C GLY A 66 -6.12 9.88 3.96
N GLY A 67 -5.51 10.86 3.27
CA GLY A 67 -6.08 12.19 3.05
C GLY A 67 -7.41 12.16 2.29
N ILE A 68 -7.52 11.34 1.24
CA ILE A 68 -8.77 11.12 0.49
C ILE A 68 -9.86 10.62 1.43
N TYR A 69 -9.59 9.58 2.22
CA TYR A 69 -10.56 9.05 3.18
C TYR A 69 -10.91 10.05 4.28
N TRP A 70 -9.94 10.80 4.79
CA TRP A 70 -10.18 11.84 5.79
C TRP A 70 -11.10 12.94 5.24
N GLN A 71 -10.91 13.35 3.99
CA GLN A 71 -11.78 14.33 3.33
C GLN A 71 -13.20 13.78 3.12
N LEU A 72 -13.34 12.48 2.88
CA LEU A 72 -14.62 11.80 2.62
C LEU A 72 -15.30 11.27 3.88
N ARG A 73 -14.77 11.53 5.09
CA ARG A 73 -15.26 10.98 6.36
C ARG A 73 -16.74 11.24 6.68
N ASN A 74 -17.32 12.30 6.10
CA ASN A 74 -18.73 12.66 6.30
C ASN A 74 -19.65 12.12 5.18
N ARG A 75 -19.12 11.33 4.24
CA ARG A 75 -19.91 10.73 3.15
C ARG A 75 -20.34 9.31 3.50
N ASN A 76 -21.53 8.92 3.02
CA ASN A 76 -22.04 7.57 3.15
C ASN A 76 -21.32 6.63 2.17
N MET A 77 -20.15 6.13 2.59
CA MET A 77 -19.38 5.14 1.85
C MET A 77 -19.80 3.72 2.23
N THR A 78 -19.74 2.81 1.26
CA THR A 78 -20.03 1.39 1.46
C THR A 78 -18.89 0.74 2.26
N CYS A 79 -19.21 0.31 3.47
CA CYS A 79 -18.25 -0.24 4.44
C CYS A 79 -17.42 -1.41 3.88
N TRP A 80 -18.04 -2.36 3.19
CA TRP A 80 -17.33 -3.51 2.59
C TRP A 80 -16.26 -3.09 1.57
N LEU A 81 -16.57 -2.12 0.69
CA LEU A 81 -15.60 -1.61 -0.29
C LEU A 81 -14.45 -0.86 0.37
N THR A 82 -14.74 -0.11 1.45
CA THR A 82 -13.71 0.55 2.27
C THR A 82 -12.76 -0.47 2.89
N VAL A 83 -13.30 -1.51 3.53
CA VAL A 83 -12.50 -2.56 4.17
C VAL A 83 -11.65 -3.29 3.12
N LEU A 84 -12.24 -3.67 1.99
CA LEU A 84 -11.53 -4.34 0.91
C LEU A 84 -10.37 -3.50 0.38
N HIS A 85 -10.61 -2.22 0.08
CA HIS A 85 -9.55 -1.32 -0.40
C HIS A 85 -8.43 -1.16 0.63
N VAL A 86 -8.77 -0.85 1.88
CA VAL A 86 -7.77 -0.60 2.94
C VAL A 86 -6.92 -1.84 3.19
N LEU A 87 -7.55 -3.01 3.35
CA LEU A 87 -6.81 -4.25 3.61
C LEU A 87 -5.91 -4.60 2.43
N ILE A 88 -6.41 -4.59 1.19
CA ILE A 88 -5.58 -4.93 0.02
C ILE A 88 -4.42 -3.93 -0.15
N THR A 89 -4.66 -2.64 0.07
CA THR A 89 -3.60 -1.61 0.01
C THR A 89 -2.49 -1.89 1.02
N LEU A 90 -2.83 -2.24 2.26
CA LEU A 90 -1.83 -2.54 3.29
C LEU A 90 -1.13 -3.89 3.05
N PHE A 91 -1.88 -4.91 2.63
CA PHE A 91 -1.34 -6.23 2.28
C PHE A 91 -0.52 -6.25 1.00
N THR A 92 -0.55 -5.19 0.19
CA THR A 92 0.34 -5.04 -0.97
C THR A 92 1.55 -4.20 -0.61
N LEU A 93 1.34 -2.99 -0.09
CA LEU A 93 2.43 -2.05 0.13
C LEU A 93 3.41 -2.47 1.24
N ILE A 94 2.93 -3.06 2.34
CA ILE A 94 3.82 -3.51 3.43
C ILE A 94 4.69 -4.69 2.96
N PRO A 95 4.12 -5.78 2.39
CA PRO A 95 4.95 -6.87 1.87
C PRO A 95 5.86 -6.45 0.72
N THR A 96 5.44 -5.53 -0.16
CA THR A 96 6.33 -4.97 -1.18
C THR A 96 7.56 -4.34 -0.51
N MET A 97 7.38 -3.50 0.51
CA MET A 97 8.51 -2.88 1.20
C MET A 97 9.44 -3.91 1.85
N VAL A 98 8.88 -4.89 2.57
CA VAL A 98 9.65 -5.96 3.21
C VAL A 98 10.41 -6.78 2.17
N LEU A 99 9.75 -7.13 1.06
CA LEU A 99 10.35 -7.93 0.01
C LEU A 99 11.51 -7.20 -0.67
N LEU A 100 11.36 -5.91 -0.95
CA LEU A 100 12.43 -5.09 -1.52
C LEU A 100 13.65 -5.06 -0.59
N MET A 101 13.46 -4.94 0.72
CA MET A 101 14.57 -5.01 1.69
C MET A 101 15.29 -6.36 1.69
N VAL A 102 14.55 -7.46 1.55
CA VAL A 102 15.14 -8.81 1.47
C VAL A 102 15.92 -8.95 0.16
N CYS A 103 15.33 -8.53 -0.96
CA CYS A 103 15.96 -8.60 -2.28
C CYS A 103 17.23 -7.76 -2.36
N ALA A 104 17.28 -6.59 -1.73
CA ALA A 104 18.48 -5.74 -1.71
C ALA A 104 19.70 -6.40 -1.03
N LYS A 105 19.48 -7.44 -0.22
CA LYS A 105 20.55 -8.20 0.45
C LYS A 105 20.95 -9.47 -0.29
N VAL A 106 20.23 -9.82 -1.35
CA VAL A 106 20.50 -11.02 -2.15
C VAL A 106 21.13 -10.56 -3.47
N PRO A 107 22.32 -11.07 -3.85
CA PRO A 107 23.11 -10.54 -4.97
C PRO A 107 22.46 -10.68 -6.36
N LEU A 108 21.35 -11.41 -6.48
CA LEU A 108 20.57 -11.49 -7.69
C LEU A 108 19.10 -11.69 -7.34
N ILE A 109 18.22 -10.82 -7.85
CA ILE A 109 16.78 -11.07 -7.80
C ILE A 109 16.52 -12.27 -8.70
N ALA A 110 16.32 -13.45 -8.10
CA ALA A 110 15.83 -14.60 -8.84
C ALA A 110 14.48 -14.25 -9.49
N ASP A 111 14.25 -14.69 -10.73
CA ASP A 111 13.06 -14.36 -11.54
C ASP A 111 11.73 -14.48 -10.77
N GLY A 112 11.65 -15.43 -9.82
CA GLY A 112 10.49 -15.61 -8.95
C GLY A 112 10.16 -14.41 -8.06
N TRP A 113 11.15 -13.71 -7.49
CA TRP A 113 10.92 -12.57 -6.60
C TRP A 113 10.42 -11.34 -7.37
N LEU A 114 10.97 -11.11 -8.58
CA LEU A 114 10.50 -10.06 -9.46
C LEU A 114 9.02 -10.29 -9.85
N MET A 115 8.65 -11.53 -10.16
CA MET A 115 7.25 -11.88 -10.47
C MET A 115 6.32 -11.56 -9.29
N VAL A 116 6.73 -11.84 -8.06
CA VAL A 116 5.93 -11.51 -6.86
C VAL A 116 5.75 -9.99 -6.73
N LEU A 117 6.81 -9.19 -6.91
CA LEU A 117 6.70 -7.72 -6.89
C LEU A 117 5.73 -7.20 -7.94
N ILE A 118 5.78 -7.75 -9.16
CA ILE A 118 4.87 -7.40 -10.25
C ILE A 118 3.42 -7.75 -9.89
N VAL A 119 3.18 -8.94 -9.33
CA VAL A 119 1.84 -9.37 -8.90
C VAL A 119 1.31 -8.43 -7.80
N LEU A 120 2.11 -8.10 -6.78
CA LEU A 120 1.72 -7.17 -5.73
C LEU A 120 1.40 -5.78 -6.28
N PHE A 121 2.17 -5.30 -7.26
CA PHE A 121 1.91 -4.03 -7.94
C PHE A 121 0.54 -4.02 -8.62
N PHE A 122 0.21 -5.06 -9.39
CA PHE A 122 -1.09 -5.15 -10.05
C PHE A 122 -2.26 -5.29 -9.06
N ILE A 123 -2.09 -6.04 -7.98
CA ILE A 123 -3.11 -6.15 -6.91
C ILE A 123 -3.30 -4.77 -6.24
N GLY A 124 -2.22 -4.04 -5.99
CA GLY A 124 -2.24 -2.69 -5.44
C GLY A 124 -3.00 -1.71 -6.33
N ILE A 125 -2.77 -1.75 -7.64
CA ILE A 125 -3.55 -0.98 -8.63
C ILE A 125 -5.01 -1.40 -8.60
N PHE A 126 -5.29 -2.69 -8.59
CA PHE A 126 -6.66 -3.20 -8.59
C PHE A 126 -7.46 -2.70 -7.38
N SER A 127 -6.82 -2.59 -6.22
CA SER A 127 -7.44 -2.05 -5.02
C SER A 127 -7.94 -0.61 -5.17
N GLN A 128 -7.34 0.20 -6.07
CA GLN A 128 -7.75 1.59 -6.29
C GLN A 128 -9.12 1.67 -6.98
N PHE A 129 -9.50 0.67 -7.78
CA PHE A 129 -10.85 0.61 -8.36
C PHE A 129 -11.93 0.50 -7.29
N ALA A 130 -11.66 -0.20 -6.18
CA ALA A 130 -12.61 -0.29 -5.06
C ALA A 130 -12.82 1.08 -4.40
N LEU A 131 -11.76 1.88 -4.22
CA LEU A 131 -11.86 3.26 -3.72
C LEU A 131 -12.65 4.14 -4.67
N VAL A 132 -12.29 4.15 -5.95
CA VAL A 132 -12.94 4.97 -6.98
C VAL A 132 -14.43 4.61 -7.09
N TRP A 133 -14.76 3.32 -7.16
CA TRP A 133 -16.14 2.85 -7.22
C TRP A 133 -16.93 3.26 -5.97
N ASN A 134 -16.34 3.15 -4.78
CA ASN A 134 -16.98 3.58 -3.53
C ASN A 134 -17.24 5.11 -3.51
N ILE A 135 -16.31 5.90 -4.05
CA ILE A 135 -16.51 7.35 -4.24
C ILE A 135 -17.69 7.62 -5.17
N PHE A 136 -17.78 6.93 -6.31
CA PHE A 136 -18.91 7.11 -7.24
C PHE A 136 -20.24 6.72 -6.60
N GLN A 137 -20.32 5.57 -5.94
CA GLN A 137 -21.54 5.12 -5.26
C GLN A 137 -21.98 6.09 -4.17
N SER A 138 -21.04 6.67 -3.41
CA SER A 138 -21.37 7.66 -2.37
C SER A 138 -22.02 8.93 -2.91
N ARG A 139 -21.80 9.29 -4.19
CA ARG A 139 -22.42 10.46 -4.82
C ARG A 139 -23.84 10.21 -5.32
N ALA A 140 -24.17 8.96 -5.64
CA ALA A 140 -25.47 8.58 -6.19
C ALA A 140 -26.58 8.48 -5.13
N ASN A 141 -26.22 8.54 -3.85
CA ASN A 141 -27.13 8.41 -2.71
C ASN A 141 -27.50 9.75 -2.06
N PHE A 142 -27.31 10.87 -2.78
CA PHE A 142 -27.81 12.22 -2.43
C PHE A 142 -29.02 12.56 -3.28
#